data_AF-A0AAI8ZLA9-F1
#
_entry.id   AF-A0AAI8ZLA9-F1
#
_cell.length_a   1.000
_cell.length_b   1.000
_cell.length_c   1.000
_cell.angle_alpha   90.00
_cell.angle_beta   90.00
_cell.angle_gamma   90.00
#
_symmetry.space_group_name_H-M   'P 1'
#
loop_
_entity.id
_entity.type
_entity.pdbx_description
1 polymer ?
#
loop_
_entity_poly.entity_id
_entity_poly.type
_entity_poly.pdbx_seq_one_letter_code
_entity_poly.pdbx_strand_id
1 'polypeptide(L)' 'MKGLRYQKRVRVLPFLWLNISKTGVSVTLGGRFVKLNIGRQGVWLSGSLVGTGLSWRRKVPLVTSENNKHSKSAE' A
#
# COMPACT_ATOMS: atom_id res chain seq x y z
N MET A 1 9.00 5.27 28.26
CA MET A 1 9.29 6.67 27.82
C MET A 1 9.24 6.71 26.30
N LYS A 2 8.44 7.61 25.70
CA LYS A 2 8.34 7.73 24.23
C LYS A 2 9.61 8.42 23.72
N GLY A 3 10.61 7.63 23.34
CA GLY A 3 11.85 8.10 22.71
C GLY A 3 11.63 8.62 21.28
N LEU A 4 12.70 9.15 20.68
CA LEU A 4 12.73 9.73 19.34
C LEU A 4 12.04 8.81 18.31
N ARG A 5 11.03 9.31 17.59
CA ARG A 5 10.33 8.56 16.54
C ARG A 5 10.84 8.97 15.17
N TYR A 6 11.60 8.10 14.52
CA TYR A 6 12.02 8.31 13.13
C TYR A 6 10.87 8.04 12.16
N GLN A 7 10.53 9.06 11.38
CA GLN A 7 9.64 8.99 10.22
C GLN A 7 10.20 9.84 9.09
N LYS A 8 10.35 9.26 7.90
CA LYS A 8 10.80 9.97 6.71
C LYS A 8 9.85 9.67 5.56
N ARG A 9 9.31 10.72 4.93
CA ARG A 9 8.52 10.61 3.69
C ARG A 9 9.35 11.17 2.55
N VAL A 10 9.64 10.35 1.55
CA VAL A 10 10.41 10.72 0.36
C VAL A 10 9.48 10.67 -0.85
N ARG A 11 9.49 11.73 -1.66
CA ARG A 11 8.80 11.75 -2.95
C ARG A 11 9.75 11.15 -3.99
N VAL A 12 9.35 10.04 -4.61
CA VAL A 12 10.21 9.32 -5.58
C VAL A 12 9.84 9.71 -7.01
N LEU A 13 8.55 9.79 -7.31
CA LEU A 13 8.01 10.20 -8.61
C LEU A 13 6.83 11.16 -8.38
N PRO A 14 6.40 11.92 -9.40
CA PRO A 14 5.06 12.51 -9.36
C PRO A 14 4.05 11.39 -9.09
N PHE A 15 3.29 11.53 -8.00
CA PHE A 15 2.32 10.54 -7.51
C PHE A 15 2.90 9.30 -6.78
N LEU A 16 4.20 9.20 -6.55
CA LEU A 16 4.81 8.13 -5.75
C LEU A 16 5.50 8.67 -4.50
N TRP A 17 5.05 8.17 -3.35
CA TRP A 17 5.60 8.52 -2.04
C TRP A 17 6.07 7.27 -1.33
N LEU A 18 7.26 7.33 -0.76
CA LEU A 18 7.84 6.26 0.05
C LEU A 18 7.93 6.75 1.50
N ASN A 19 7.25 6.05 2.40
CA ASN A 19 7.20 6.34 3.83
C ASN A 19 8.05 5.31 4.56
N ILE A 20 9.08 5.77 5.25
CA ILE A 20 9.98 4.96 6.06
C ILE A 20 9.71 5.31 7.52
N SER A 21 9.48 4.31 8.35
CA SER A 21 9.24 4.47 9.77
C SER A 21 9.86 3.32 10.56
N LYS A 22 9.93 3.44 11.89
CA LYS A 22 10.39 2.35 12.77
C LYS A 22 9.63 1.03 12.55
N THR A 23 8.34 1.09 12.20
CA THR A 23 7.50 -0.10 12.00
C THR A 23 7.63 -0.69 10.59
N GLY A 24 8.33 -0.03 9.67
CA GLY A 24 8.57 -0.53 8.32
C GLY A 24 8.40 0.54 7.24
N VAL A 25 8.49 0.08 6.00
CA VAL A 25 8.35 0.89 4.79
C VAL A 25 6.95 0.70 4.20
N SER A 26 6.34 1.79 3.76
CA SER A 26 5.11 1.77 2.98
C SER A 26 5.20 2.71 1.79
N VAL A 27 4.59 2.31 0.69
CA VAL A 27 4.56 3.06 -0.56
C VAL A 27 3.15 3.56 -0.79
N THR A 28 3.02 4.80 -1.27
CA THR A 28 1.75 5.39 -1.66
C THR A 28 1.83 5.83 -3.11
N LEU A 29 0.99 5.25 -3.94
CA LEU A 29 0.80 5.55 -5.34
C LEU A 29 -0.53 6.29 -5.52
N GLY A 30 -0.53 7.51 -6.04
CA GLY A 30 -1.75 8.20 -6.42
C GLY A 30 -1.78 9.69 -6.11
N GLY A 31 -2.86 10.31 -6.59
CA GLY A 31 -3.09 11.75 -6.54
C GLY A 31 -4.06 12.17 -5.43
N ARG A 32 -4.66 13.34 -5.60
CA ARG A 32 -5.58 13.93 -4.61
C ARG A 32 -6.83 13.07 -4.41
N PHE A 33 -7.37 12.51 -5.50
CA PHE A 33 -8.66 11.82 -5.52
C PHE A 33 -8.56 10.32 -5.33
N VAL A 34 -7.52 9.69 -5.88
CA VAL A 34 -7.32 8.23 -5.80
C VAL A 34 -5.92 7.94 -5.29
N LYS A 35 -5.82 7.08 -4.27
CA LYS A 35 -4.57 6.68 -3.62
C LYS A 35 -4.58 5.19 -3.35
N LEU A 36 -3.44 4.56 -3.60
CA LEU A 36 -3.16 3.16 -3.35
C LEU A 36 -1.97 3.10 -2.39
N ASN A 37 -2.20 2.61 -1.18
CA ASN A 37 -1.18 2.48 -0.15
C ASN A 37 -0.79 1.01 0.01
N ILE A 38 0.48 0.70 -0.17
CA ILE A 38 1.06 -0.64 -0.04
C ILE A 38 1.97 -0.60 1.18
N GLY A 39 1.68 -1.40 2.20
CA GLY A 39 2.53 -1.48 3.37
C GLY A 39 2.31 -2.76 4.17
N ARG A 40 2.94 -2.83 5.35
CA ARG A 40 2.91 -4.01 6.21
C ARG A 40 1.51 -4.47 6.64
N GLN A 41 0.53 -3.56 6.68
CA GLN A 41 -0.87 -3.88 7.03
C GLN A 41 -1.71 -4.34 5.82
N GLY A 42 -1.10 -4.45 4.64
CA GLY A 42 -1.73 -4.81 3.38
C GLY A 42 -1.86 -3.62 2.42
N VAL A 43 -2.63 -3.85 1.35
CA VAL A 43 -2.88 -2.87 0.30
C VAL A 43 -4.23 -2.20 0.54
N TRP A 44 -4.24 -0.87 0.52
CA TRP A 44 -5.43 -0.05 0.71
C TRP A 44 -5.65 0.81 -0.51
N LEU A 45 -6.86 0.73 -1.07
CA LEU A 45 -7.31 1.62 -2.12
C LEU A 45 -8.27 2.65 -1.52
N SER A 46 -7.98 3.92 -1.72
CA SER A 46 -8.81 5.03 -1.28
C SER A 46 -9.21 5.89 -2.48
N GLY A 47 -10.47 6.24 -2.57
CA GLY A 47 -11.04 7.13 -3.58
C GLY A 47 -11.85 8.23 -2.91
N SER A 48 -11.92 9.41 -3.52
CA SER A 48 -12.77 10.51 -3.05
C SER A 48 -13.31 11.28 -4.24
N LEU A 49 -14.57 11.68 -4.15
CA LEU A 49 -15.23 12.51 -5.13
C LEU A 49 -15.05 13.98 -4.74
N VAL A 50 -14.63 14.78 -5.71
CA VAL A 50 -14.46 16.23 -5.51
C VAL A 50 -15.82 16.90 -5.31
N GLY A 51 -15.90 17.84 -4.37
CA GLY A 51 -17.10 18.67 -4.17
C GLY A 51 -18.26 18.01 -3.41
N THR A 52 -18.23 16.69 -3.16
CA THR A 52 -19.31 15.99 -2.46
C THR A 52 -18.98 15.65 -1.00
N GLY A 53 -17.71 15.73 -0.61
CA GLY A 53 -17.25 15.29 0.71
C GLY A 53 -17.25 13.76 0.90
N LEU A 54 -17.61 13.00 -0.13
CA LEU A 54 -17.66 11.54 -0.09
C LEU A 54 -16.29 10.95 -0.37
N SER A 55 -15.87 10.03 0.50
CA SER A 55 -14.67 9.22 0.32
C SER A 55 -14.97 7.76 0.60
N TRP A 56 -14.26 6.89 -0.10
CA TRP A 56 -14.35 5.45 0.06
C TRP A 56 -12.96 4.87 0.26
N ARG A 57 -12.87 3.84 1.10
CA ARG A 57 -11.64 3.13 1.40
C ARG A 57 -11.93 1.64 1.42
N ARG A 58 -11.17 0.87 0.65
CA ARG A 58 -11.24 -0.58 0.59
C ARG A 58 -9.87 -1.18 0.87
N LYS A 59 -9.84 -2.23 1.69
CA LYS A 59 -8.66 -3.10 1.80
C LYS A 59 -8.69 -4.07 0.61
N VAL A 60 -7.61 -4.10 -0.16
CA VAL A 60 -7.49 -5.04 -1.28
C VAL A 60 -6.99 -6.37 -0.71
N PRO A 61 -7.74 -7.47 -0.86
CA PRO A 61 -7.26 -8.79 -0.48
C PRO A 61 -6.09 -9.14 -1.39
N LEU A 62 -4.96 -9.51 -0.78
CA LEU A 62 -3.85 -10.07 -1.52
C LEU A 62 -4.23 -11.49 -1.89
N VAL A 63 -4.54 -11.73 -3.16
CA VAL A 63 -4.68 -13.09 -3.68
C VAL A 63 -3.26 -13.65 -3.78
N THR A 64 -2.86 -14.43 -2.78
CA THR A 64 -1.68 -15.27 -2.91
C THR A 64 -2.06 -16.38 -3.87
N SER A 65 -1.69 -16.23 -5.15
CA SER A 65 -1.75 -17.33 -6.10
C SER A 65 -0.71 -18.36 -5.68
N GLU A 66 -1.11 -19.36 -4.90
CA GLU A 66 -0.35 -20.59 -4.75
C GLU A 66 -0.41 -21.33 -6.07
N ASN A 67 0.57 -21.03 -6.93
CA ASN A 67 0.82 -21.75 -8.17
C ASN A 67 1.26 -23.17 -7.78
N ASN A 68 0.30 -24.09 -7.74
CA ASN A 68 0.55 -25.53 -7.71
C ASN A 68 1.38 -25.87 -8.95
N LYS A 69 2.69 -26.00 -8.75
CA LYS A 69 3.60 -26.52 -9.77
C LYS A 69 3.22 -27.98 -10.01
N HIS A 70 2.47 -28.17 -11.08
CA HIS A 70 2.48 -29.32 -11.95
C HIS A 70 3.94 -29.67 -12.31
N SER A 71 4.63 -30.44 -11.45
CA SER A 71 5.91 -31.09 -11.78
C SER A 71 6.29 -32.16 -10.75
N LYS A 72 5.58 -33.29 -10.80
CA LYS A 72 6.09 -34.65 -10.61
C LYS A 72 5.24 -35.48 -11.58
N SER A 73 5.65 -35.86 -12.79
CA SER A 73 6.95 -36.41 -13.19
C SER A 73 7.43 -37.44 -12.17
N ALA A 74 6.71 -38.57 -12.11
CA ALA A 74 7.19 -39.92 -11.83
C ALA A 74 5.98 -40.81 -11.49
N GLU A 75 5.20 -41.16 -12.52
CA GLU A 75 4.65 -42.51 -12.65
C GLU A 75 5.49 -43.22 -13.71
#